data_AF-A0A7X2MVB6-F1
#
_entry.id   AF-A0A7X2MVB6-F1
#
_cell.length_a   1.000
_cell.length_b   1.000
_cell.length_c   1.000
_cell.angle_alpha   90.00
_cell.angle_beta   90.00
_cell.angle_gamma   90.00
#
_symmetry.space_group_name_H-M   'P 1'
#
loop_
_entity.id
_entity.type
_entity.pdbx_description
1 polymer ?
#
loop_
_entity_poly.entity_id
_entity_poly.type
_entity_poly.pdbx_seq_one_letter_code
_entity_poly.pdbx_strand_id
1 'polypeptide(L)'
;MIEAIILGAIQGITEFLPISSSGHLIIIREVLGLKNVGSLSFDAVLQLATTLAVIVYFWKDLIALVRVRDTKKKILIWAIVVGTIPAAILGFIFEQKIDSVFRNAHTVAWALIAGSVLFFIAERYSAQRALKNIDAGLIGQQKELSVLRGFWVGCFQVLALIPGMSRSGSTISGGLLTGMKREEVVRFSFLLSVPILLGSGLKKLFDLGASGTVDTSLVVGSLVAFVVGLASIHFLIKYLQKHTLNVFIVYRILLAVVVLLFL
;
A
#
# COMPACT_ATOMS: atom_id res chain seq x y z
N MET A 1 -16.51 17.89 9.43
CA MET A 1 -16.39 18.21 7.99
C MET A 1 -14.95 18.52 7.56
N ILE A 2 -14.33 19.61 8.03
CA ILE A 2 -12.95 19.98 7.63
C ILE A 2 -11.95 18.85 7.94
N GLU A 3 -12.02 18.28 9.13
CA GLU A 3 -11.18 17.14 9.54
C GLU A 3 -11.36 15.93 8.61
N ALA A 4 -12.59 15.64 8.18
CA ALA A 4 -12.88 14.55 7.25
C ALA A 4 -12.29 14.81 5.85
N ILE A 5 -12.29 16.06 5.38
CA ILE A 5 -11.62 16.46 4.14
C ILE A 5 -10.10 16.25 4.26
N ILE A 6 -9.50 16.69 5.38
CA ILE A 6 -8.06 16.54 5.64
C ILE A 6 -7.68 15.06 5.70
N LEU A 7 -8.38 14.26 6.51
CA LEU A 7 -8.13 12.82 6.64
C LEU A 7 -8.37 12.09 5.32
N GLY A 8 -9.40 12.47 4.57
CA GLY A 8 -9.67 11.94 3.23
C GLY A 8 -8.53 12.24 2.25
N ALA A 9 -8.03 13.48 2.24
CA ALA A 9 -6.91 13.88 1.39
C ALA A 9 -5.62 13.14 1.79
N ILE A 10 -5.32 13.05 3.09
CA ILE A 10 -4.18 12.29 3.62
C ILE A 10 -4.28 10.84 3.18
N GLN A 11 -5.41 10.17 3.41
CA GLN A 11 -5.63 8.79 2.99
C GLN A 11 -5.42 8.63 1.48
N GLY A 12 -6.04 9.48 0.66
CA GLY A 12 -5.92 9.44 -0.80
C GLY A 12 -4.47 9.55 -1.30
N ILE A 13 -3.67 10.44 -0.70
CA ILE A 13 -2.24 10.62 -1.02
C ILE A 13 -1.44 9.40 -0.57
N THR A 14 -1.59 9.04 0.71
CA THR A 14 -0.63 8.17 1.42
C THR A 14 -0.93 6.69 1.27
N GLU A 15 -2.13 6.29 0.83
CA GLU A 15 -2.50 4.89 0.63
C GLU A 15 -1.66 4.24 -0.47
N PHE A 16 -1.34 5.03 -1.51
CA PHE A 16 -0.62 4.55 -2.67
C PHE A 16 0.85 4.93 -2.63
N LEU A 17 1.17 6.17 -2.26
CA LEU A 17 2.56 6.56 -2.09
C LEU A 17 3.22 5.64 -1.05
N PRO A 18 4.49 5.26 -1.25
CA PRO A 18 5.17 4.32 -0.37
C PRO A 18 5.62 5.03 0.93
N ILE A 19 4.70 5.69 1.63
CA ILE A 19 4.94 6.51 2.83
C ILE A 19 4.04 6.12 4.01
N SER A 20 3.11 5.18 3.82
CA SER A 20 2.27 4.55 4.85
C SER A 20 1.07 5.39 5.31
N SER A 21 -0.09 5.15 4.73
CA SER A 21 -1.36 5.78 5.11
C SER A 21 -1.74 5.60 6.56
N SER A 22 -1.73 4.36 7.05
CA SER A 22 -2.03 4.05 8.45
C SER A 22 -1.16 4.85 9.42
N GLY A 23 0.12 5.04 9.09
CA GLY A 23 1.06 5.81 9.89
C GLY A 23 0.69 7.29 9.92
N HIS A 24 0.40 7.89 8.76
CA HIS A 24 0.00 9.29 8.66
C HIS A 24 -1.31 9.57 9.39
N LEU A 25 -2.29 8.67 9.28
CA LEU A 25 -3.57 8.80 9.97
C LEU A 25 -3.42 8.69 11.49
N ILE A 26 -2.52 7.83 12.00
CA ILE A 26 -2.21 7.76 13.43
C ILE A 26 -1.54 9.05 13.90
N ILE A 27 -0.47 9.49 13.22
CA ILE A 27 0.31 10.68 13.58
C ILE A 27 -0.57 11.94 13.55
N ILE A 28 -1.36 12.15 12.48
CA ILE A 28 -2.14 13.39 12.34
C ILE A 28 -3.24 13.50 13.40
N ARG A 29 -3.83 12.37 13.81
CA ARG A 29 -4.83 12.35 14.87
C ARG A 29 -4.25 12.70 16.22
N GLU A 30 -3.04 12.23 16.48
CA GLU A 30 -2.32 12.54 17.71
C GLU A 30 -1.95 14.03 17.77
N VAL A 31 -1.39 14.57 16.68
CA VAL A 31 -1.02 15.98 16.57
C VAL A 31 -2.22 16.92 16.66
N LEU A 32 -3.33 16.59 16.01
CA LEU A 32 -4.53 17.43 15.98
C LEU A 32 -5.50 17.16 17.14
N GLY A 33 -5.18 16.22 18.04
CA GLY A 33 -6.06 15.86 19.16
C GLY A 33 -7.39 15.23 18.75
N LEU A 34 -7.48 14.66 17.54
CA LEU A 34 -8.72 14.12 16.93
C LEU A 34 -9.13 12.75 17.48
N LYS A 35 -9.01 12.52 18.79
CA LYS A 35 -9.29 11.22 19.43
C LYS A 35 -10.72 10.72 19.18
N ASN A 36 -11.66 11.64 18.93
CA ASN A 36 -13.09 11.35 18.77
C ASN A 36 -13.59 11.42 17.31
N VAL A 37 -12.79 11.95 16.37
CA VAL A 37 -13.18 12.10 14.96
C VAL A 37 -12.27 11.24 14.09
N GLY A 38 -12.67 9.99 13.88
CA GLY A 38 -11.92 9.05 13.06
C GLY A 38 -11.60 7.74 13.77
N SER A 39 -12.65 7.04 14.23
CA SER A 39 -12.58 5.65 14.66
C SER A 39 -11.99 4.74 13.57
N LEU A 40 -11.62 3.51 13.94
CA LEU A 40 -11.26 2.45 12.98
C LEU A 40 -12.26 2.31 11.82
N SER A 41 -13.53 2.67 12.05
CA SER A 41 -14.57 2.75 11.02
C SER A 41 -14.35 3.77 9.95
N PHE A 42 -13.94 4.96 10.36
CA PHE A 42 -13.64 6.02 9.42
C PHE A 42 -12.47 5.62 8.53
N ASP A 43 -11.41 5.04 9.10
CA ASP A 43 -10.28 4.49 8.34
C ASP A 43 -10.71 3.44 7.34
N ALA A 44 -11.54 2.49 7.77
CA ALA A 44 -12.02 1.40 6.92
C ALA A 44 -12.79 1.93 5.71
N VAL A 45 -13.65 2.93 5.91
CA VAL A 45 -14.45 3.51 4.83
C VAL A 45 -13.59 4.35 3.89
N LEU A 46 -12.67 5.17 4.41
CA LEU A 46 -11.73 5.90 3.54
C LEU A 46 -10.83 4.92 2.76
N GLN A 47 -10.40 3.83 3.38
CA GLN A 47 -9.63 2.77 2.73
C GLN A 47 -10.44 2.10 1.61
N LEU A 48 -11.73 1.82 1.83
CA LEU A 48 -12.63 1.33 0.79
C LEU A 48 -12.79 2.34 -0.35
N ALA A 49 -12.87 3.64 -0.06
CA ALA A 49 -12.93 4.68 -1.08
C ALA A 49 -11.65 4.75 -1.92
N THR A 50 -10.47 4.65 -1.32
CA THR A 50 -9.21 4.51 -2.07
C THR A 50 -9.15 3.19 -2.83
N THR A 51 -9.68 2.10 -2.29
CA THR A 51 -9.72 0.81 -3.00
C THR A 51 -10.59 0.89 -4.24
N LEU A 52 -11.72 1.61 -4.17
CA LEU A 52 -12.54 1.93 -5.33
C LEU A 52 -11.76 2.76 -6.37
N ALA A 53 -10.89 3.69 -5.94
CA ALA A 53 -10.02 4.42 -6.86
C ALA A 53 -9.08 3.48 -7.64
N VAL A 54 -8.51 2.46 -6.99
CA VAL A 54 -7.71 1.43 -7.69
C VAL A 54 -8.55 0.66 -8.70
N ILE A 55 -9.75 0.23 -8.31
CA ILE A 55 -10.65 -0.52 -9.18
C ILE A 55 -11.04 0.29 -10.42
N VAL A 56 -11.38 1.57 -10.23
CA VAL A 56 -11.72 2.49 -11.33
C VAL A 56 -10.50 2.75 -12.22
N TYR A 57 -9.34 3.03 -11.63
CA TYR A 57 -8.11 3.29 -12.39
C TYR A 57 -7.71 2.09 -13.26
N PHE A 58 -7.79 0.87 -12.70
CA PHE A 58 -7.45 -0.38 -13.38
C PHE A 58 -8.65 -1.10 -13.99
N TRP A 59 -9.79 -0.42 -14.20
CA TRP A 59 -11.04 -1.04 -14.63
C TRP A 59 -10.90 -1.90 -15.89
N LYS A 60 -10.19 -1.37 -16.91
CA LYS A 60 -9.92 -2.09 -18.16
C LYS A 60 -9.07 -3.34 -17.93
N ASP A 61 -8.07 -3.25 -17.06
CA ASP A 61 -7.19 -4.38 -16.73
C ASP A 61 -7.95 -5.46 -15.96
N LEU A 62 -8.79 -5.09 -14.99
CA LEU A 62 -9.60 -6.00 -14.22
C LEU A 62 -10.64 -6.73 -15.08
N ILE A 63 -11.36 -6.03 -15.96
CA ILE A 63 -12.28 -6.68 -16.92
C ILE A 63 -11.51 -7.60 -17.87
N ALA A 64 -10.33 -7.18 -18.33
CA ALA A 64 -9.50 -7.97 -19.21
C ALA A 64 -9.02 -9.27 -18.55
N LEU A 65 -8.89 -9.31 -17.21
CA LEU A 65 -8.60 -10.51 -16.44
C LEU A 65 -9.78 -11.48 -16.41
N VAL A 66 -11.02 -10.98 -16.26
CA VAL A 66 -12.23 -11.83 -16.23
C VAL A 66 -12.49 -12.51 -17.58
N ARG A 67 -12.15 -11.85 -18.69
CA ARG A 67 -12.26 -12.40 -20.06
C ARG A 67 -11.07 -13.34 -20.40
N VAL A 68 -10.80 -14.32 -19.53
CA VAL A 68 -9.61 -15.19 -19.54
C VAL A 68 -9.44 -15.92 -20.88
N ARG A 69 -8.43 -15.52 -21.66
CA ARG A 69 -8.00 -16.24 -22.87
C ARG A 69 -6.48 -16.43 -22.99
N ASP A 70 -5.69 -15.63 -22.27
CA ASP A 70 -4.22 -15.57 -22.40
C ASP A 70 -3.50 -16.15 -21.17
N THR A 71 -2.45 -16.93 -21.39
CA THR A 71 -1.54 -17.49 -20.37
C THR A 71 -0.97 -16.41 -19.45
N LYS A 72 -0.55 -15.25 -19.98
CA LYS A 72 0.01 -14.16 -19.13
C LYS A 72 -1.02 -13.64 -18.12
N LYS A 73 -2.29 -13.53 -18.55
CA LYS A 73 -3.39 -13.13 -17.67
C LYS A 73 -3.71 -14.19 -16.62
N LYS A 74 -3.65 -15.48 -16.98
CA LYS A 74 -3.80 -16.57 -16.00
C LYS A 74 -2.71 -16.51 -14.93
N ILE A 75 -1.46 -16.28 -15.33
CA ILE A 75 -0.33 -16.10 -14.40
C ILE A 75 -0.59 -14.91 -13.47
N LEU A 76 -1.03 -13.77 -14.01
CA LEU A 76 -1.35 -12.59 -13.21
C LEU A 76 -2.45 -12.86 -12.18
N ILE A 77 -3.56 -13.52 -12.58
CA ILE A 77 -4.65 -13.88 -11.66
C ILE A 77 -4.13 -14.77 -10.54
N TRP A 78 -3.43 -15.86 -10.86
CA TRP A 78 -2.90 -16.76 -9.85
C TRP A 78 -1.83 -16.11 -8.97
N ALA A 79 -1.01 -15.22 -9.52
CA ALA A 79 -0.05 -14.45 -8.74
C ALA A 79 -0.74 -13.50 -7.76
N ILE A 80 -1.87 -12.87 -8.14
CA ILE A 80 -2.68 -12.04 -7.23
C ILE A 80 -3.29 -12.90 -6.13
N VAL A 81 -3.92 -14.03 -6.49
CA VAL A 81 -4.53 -14.95 -5.51
C VAL A 81 -3.49 -15.44 -4.52
N VAL A 82 -2.41 -16.06 -5.01
CA VAL A 82 -1.36 -16.65 -4.17
C VAL A 82 -0.60 -15.58 -3.39
N GLY A 83 -0.36 -14.41 -3.98
CA GLY A 83 0.30 -13.29 -3.30
C GLY A 83 -0.57 -12.67 -2.19
N THR A 84 -1.88 -12.83 -2.23
CA THR A 84 -2.77 -12.30 -1.18
C THR A 84 -2.77 -13.19 0.06
N ILE A 85 -2.59 -14.51 -0.13
CA ILE A 85 -2.71 -15.52 0.93
C ILE A 85 -1.86 -15.22 2.17
N PRO A 86 -0.55 -14.91 2.09
CA PRO A 86 0.27 -14.73 3.28
C PRO A 86 -0.22 -13.58 4.18
N ALA A 87 -0.53 -12.43 3.58
CA ALA A 87 -1.02 -11.27 4.31
C ALA A 87 -2.45 -11.46 4.83
N ALA A 88 -3.32 -12.17 4.09
CA ALA A 88 -4.67 -12.48 4.54
C ALA A 88 -4.67 -13.40 5.76
N ILE A 89 -3.88 -14.49 5.73
CA ILE A 89 -3.77 -15.44 6.84
C ILE A 89 -3.20 -14.75 8.08
N LEU A 90 -2.05 -14.09 7.96
CA LEU A 90 -1.39 -13.47 9.11
C LEU A 90 -2.15 -12.23 9.59
N GLY A 91 -2.79 -11.49 8.70
CA GLY A 91 -3.67 -10.38 9.06
C GLY A 91 -4.88 -10.83 9.87
N PHE A 92 -5.47 -12.00 9.53
CA PHE A 92 -6.54 -12.60 10.31
C PHE A 92 -6.05 -13.10 11.67
N ILE A 93 -4.92 -13.82 11.72
CA ILE A 93 -4.36 -14.39 12.97
C ILE A 93 -3.92 -13.29 13.95
N PHE A 94 -3.30 -12.21 13.46
CA PHE A 94 -2.72 -11.16 14.30
C PHE A 94 -3.57 -9.89 14.43
N GLU A 95 -4.81 -9.91 13.95
CA GLU A 95 -5.69 -8.75 13.88
C GLU A 95 -5.75 -7.95 15.18
N GLN A 96 -6.00 -8.62 16.32
CA GLN A 96 -6.12 -7.94 17.61
C GLN A 96 -4.85 -7.16 17.96
N LYS A 97 -3.66 -7.71 17.69
CA LYS A 97 -2.38 -7.03 17.95
C LYS A 97 -2.16 -5.86 16.99
N ILE A 98 -2.58 -6.03 15.73
CA ILE A 98 -2.48 -4.99 14.70
C ILE A 98 -3.36 -3.79 15.04
N ASP A 99 -4.60 -4.02 15.49
CA ASP A 99 -5.54 -2.95 15.77
C ASP A 99 -5.38 -2.32 17.16
N SER A 100 -4.59 -2.91 18.06
CA SER A 100 -4.29 -2.37 19.40
C SER A 100 -2.81 -1.99 19.57
N VAL A 101 -1.93 -2.98 19.76
CA VAL A 101 -0.54 -2.81 20.16
C VAL A 101 0.26 -1.97 19.16
N PHE A 102 0.05 -2.16 17.86
CA PHE A 102 0.84 -1.50 16.84
C PHE A 102 0.34 -0.11 16.43
N ARG A 103 -0.76 0.39 17.00
CA ARG A 103 -1.36 1.69 16.63
C ARG A 103 -0.93 2.82 17.57
N ASN A 104 0.37 3.08 17.67
CA ASN A 104 0.93 4.23 18.37
C ASN A 104 2.05 4.90 17.57
N ALA A 105 2.28 6.20 17.81
CA ALA A 105 3.26 7.00 17.08
C ALA A 105 4.68 6.40 17.08
N HIS A 106 5.16 5.90 18.22
CA HIS A 106 6.50 5.30 18.31
C HIS A 106 6.65 4.05 17.43
N THR A 107 5.66 3.15 17.44
CA THR A 107 5.66 1.96 16.58
C THR A 107 5.66 2.34 15.11
N VAL A 108 4.84 3.32 14.75
CA VAL A 108 4.78 3.87 13.40
C VAL A 108 6.14 4.44 12.97
N ALA A 109 6.81 5.19 13.83
CA ALA A 109 8.12 5.77 13.52
C ALA A 109 9.19 4.69 13.29
N TRP A 110 9.27 3.68 14.15
CA TRP A 110 10.19 2.56 13.94
C TRP A 110 9.87 1.76 12.68
N ALA A 111 8.59 1.54 12.38
CA ALA A 111 8.16 0.90 11.14
C ALA A 111 8.46 1.76 9.90
N LEU A 112 8.38 3.09 10.01
CA LEU A 112 8.78 4.01 8.95
C LEU A 112 10.27 3.81 8.60
N ILE A 113 11.14 3.78 9.61
CA ILE A 113 12.58 3.51 9.48
C ILE A 113 12.83 2.12 8.90
N ALA A 114 12.22 1.07 9.47
CA ALA A 114 12.41 -0.30 9.01
C ALA A 114 11.98 -0.49 7.55
N GLY A 115 10.84 0.08 7.15
CA GLY A 115 10.40 0.07 5.75
C GLY A 115 11.34 0.87 4.85
N SER A 116 11.90 2.00 5.31
CA SER A 116 12.91 2.75 4.57
C SER A 116 14.18 1.95 4.30
N VAL A 117 14.65 1.16 5.27
CA VAL A 117 15.78 0.24 5.10
C VAL A 117 15.44 -0.84 4.06
N LEU A 118 14.25 -1.44 4.12
CA LEU A 118 13.79 -2.40 3.12
C LEU A 118 13.81 -1.80 1.71
N PHE A 119 13.28 -0.59 1.55
CA PHE A 119 13.21 0.05 0.22
C PHE A 119 14.59 0.35 -0.30
N PHE A 120 15.50 0.83 0.56
CA PHE A 120 16.89 1.08 0.21
C PHE A 120 17.59 -0.19 -0.29
N ILE A 121 17.42 -1.31 0.42
CA ILE A 121 18.00 -2.61 0.03
C ILE A 121 17.45 -3.05 -1.32
N ALA A 122 16.13 -2.96 -1.54
CA ALA A 122 15.49 -3.35 -2.79
C ALA A 122 15.94 -2.50 -3.98
N GLU A 123 16.07 -1.18 -3.77
CA GLU A 123 16.60 -0.24 -4.76
C GLU A 123 18.05 -0.55 -5.12
N ARG A 124 18.89 -0.77 -4.11
CA ARG A 124 20.31 -1.10 -4.31
C ARG A 124 20.48 -2.42 -5.06
N TYR A 125 19.71 -3.43 -4.69
CA TYR A 125 19.71 -4.73 -5.38
C TYR A 125 19.27 -4.61 -6.84
N SER A 126 18.17 -3.88 -7.09
CA SER A 126 17.66 -3.65 -8.44
C SER A 126 18.69 -2.93 -9.33
N ALA A 127 19.33 -1.88 -8.80
CA ALA A 127 20.36 -1.13 -9.50
C ALA A 127 21.61 -1.98 -9.80
N GLN A 128 22.11 -2.72 -8.82
CA GLN A 128 23.27 -3.61 -9.02
C GLN A 128 22.99 -4.70 -10.06
N ARG A 129 21.78 -5.26 -10.07
CA ARG A 129 21.41 -6.26 -11.07
C ARG A 129 21.29 -5.65 -12.47
N ALA A 130 20.75 -4.44 -12.59
CA ALA A 130 20.70 -3.74 -13.86
C ALA A 130 22.10 -3.55 -14.45
N LEU A 131 23.08 -3.13 -13.63
CA LEU A 131 24.48 -3.01 -14.04
C LEU A 131 25.08 -4.35 -14.48
N LYS A 132 24.93 -5.42 -13.67
CA LYS A 132 25.41 -6.76 -14.04
C LYS A 132 24.83 -7.27 -15.36
N ASN A 133 23.56 -7.01 -15.62
CA ASN A 133 22.92 -7.39 -16.88
C ASN A 133 23.49 -6.60 -18.07
N ILE A 134 23.88 -5.34 -17.88
CA ILE A 134 24.55 -4.55 -18.92
C ILE A 134 25.94 -5.12 -19.19
N ASP A 135 26.74 -5.36 -18.15
CA ASP A 135 28.10 -5.91 -18.26
C ASP A 135 28.11 -7.30 -18.93
N ALA A 136 27.09 -8.11 -18.68
CA ALA A 136 26.94 -9.44 -19.27
C ALA A 136 26.29 -9.45 -20.68
N GLY A 137 25.96 -8.28 -21.26
CA GLY A 137 25.26 -8.19 -22.55
C GLY A 137 23.80 -8.68 -22.52
N LEU A 138 23.20 -8.82 -21.34
CA LEU A 138 21.84 -9.32 -21.09
C LEU A 138 20.83 -8.18 -20.90
N ILE A 139 21.00 -7.08 -21.64
CA ILE A 139 20.13 -5.89 -21.56
C ILE A 139 18.69 -6.33 -21.83
N GLY A 140 17.80 -6.07 -20.87
CA GLY A 140 16.38 -6.44 -20.98
C GLY A 140 15.99 -7.82 -20.43
N GLN A 141 16.92 -8.63 -19.91
CA GLN A 141 16.63 -9.92 -19.25
C GLN A 141 16.11 -9.77 -17.80
N GLN A 142 15.13 -8.89 -17.60
CA GLN A 142 14.44 -8.87 -16.33
C GLN A 142 13.45 -10.04 -16.25
N LYS A 143 13.23 -10.54 -15.04
CA LYS A 143 12.35 -11.69 -14.83
C LYS A 143 10.90 -11.22 -14.93
N GLU A 144 10.09 -11.85 -15.78
CA GLU A 144 8.64 -11.58 -15.84
C GLU A 144 7.93 -12.06 -14.58
N LEU A 145 6.70 -11.60 -14.35
CA LEU A 145 5.85 -12.11 -13.28
C LEU A 145 5.63 -13.63 -13.42
N SER A 146 5.72 -14.33 -12.30
CA SER A 146 5.30 -15.72 -12.17
C SER A 146 4.51 -15.89 -10.87
N VAL A 147 3.74 -16.98 -10.75
CA VAL A 147 2.97 -17.26 -9.52
C VAL A 147 3.88 -17.32 -8.30
N LEU A 148 5.07 -17.94 -8.43
CA LEU A 148 6.07 -17.99 -7.35
C LEU A 148 6.58 -16.60 -6.96
N ARG A 149 6.79 -15.69 -7.92
CA ARG A 149 7.17 -14.31 -7.61
C ARG A 149 6.03 -13.55 -6.95
N GLY A 150 4.79 -13.80 -7.38
CA GLY A 150 3.58 -13.30 -6.73
C GLY A 150 3.49 -13.72 -5.25
N PHE A 151 3.78 -14.99 -4.96
CA PHE A 151 3.89 -15.50 -3.58
C PHE A 151 4.93 -14.73 -2.77
N TRP A 152 6.15 -14.57 -3.29
CA TRP A 152 7.20 -13.83 -2.59
C TRP A 152 6.82 -12.38 -2.33
N VAL A 153 6.24 -11.67 -3.30
CA VAL A 153 5.69 -10.33 -3.09
C VAL A 153 4.63 -10.34 -1.99
N GLY A 154 3.79 -11.37 -1.94
CA GLY A 154 2.83 -11.61 -0.87
C GLY A 154 3.47 -11.75 0.52
N CYS A 155 4.60 -12.45 0.62
CA CYS A 155 5.37 -12.52 1.86
C CYS A 155 5.88 -11.15 2.31
N PHE A 156 6.31 -10.29 1.38
CA PHE A 156 6.64 -8.89 1.71
C PHE A 156 5.40 -8.06 2.07
N GLN A 157 4.23 -8.37 1.51
CA GLN A 157 2.98 -7.73 1.87
C GLN A 157 2.59 -7.96 3.34
N VAL A 158 3.04 -9.05 3.96
CA VAL A 158 2.85 -9.30 5.41
C VAL A 158 3.46 -8.18 6.25
N LEU A 159 4.59 -7.61 5.84
CA LEU A 159 5.22 -6.50 6.55
C LEU A 159 4.28 -5.29 6.65
N ALA A 160 3.40 -5.13 5.68
CA ALA A 160 2.42 -4.04 5.65
C ALA A 160 1.34 -4.14 6.73
N LEU A 161 1.22 -5.28 7.41
CA LEU A 161 0.34 -5.43 8.56
C LEU A 161 0.78 -4.55 9.74
N ILE A 162 2.06 -4.16 9.80
CA ILE A 162 2.58 -3.23 10.80
C ILE A 162 2.35 -1.78 10.30
N PRO A 163 1.54 -0.96 10.99
CA PRO A 163 1.35 0.45 10.67
C PRO A 163 2.70 1.19 10.58
N GLY A 164 2.92 1.91 9.48
CA GLY A 164 4.20 2.58 9.18
C GLY A 164 5.06 1.88 8.12
N MET A 165 4.92 0.57 7.92
CA MET A 165 5.74 -0.16 6.92
C MET A 165 5.42 0.24 5.47
N SER A 166 4.21 0.74 5.19
CA SER A 166 3.66 0.97 3.85
C SER A 166 3.52 -0.29 3.01
N ARG A 167 2.27 -0.57 2.63
CA ARG A 167 1.92 -1.71 1.79
C ARG A 167 2.53 -1.61 0.40
N SER A 168 2.27 -0.51 -0.31
CA SER A 168 2.76 -0.31 -1.68
C SER A 168 4.29 -0.38 -1.76
N GLY A 169 5.00 0.24 -0.82
CA GLY A 169 6.46 0.19 -0.78
C GLY A 169 7.01 -1.20 -0.45
N SER A 170 6.38 -1.93 0.47
CA SER A 170 6.80 -3.30 0.82
C SER A 170 6.63 -4.27 -0.34
N THR A 171 5.48 -4.25 -1.02
CA THR A 171 5.22 -5.10 -2.19
C THR A 171 6.09 -4.73 -3.39
N ILE A 172 6.31 -3.42 -3.63
CA ILE A 172 7.24 -2.99 -4.68
C ILE A 172 8.66 -3.47 -4.38
N SER A 173 9.12 -3.30 -3.13
CA SER A 173 10.45 -3.75 -2.71
C SER A 173 10.61 -5.26 -2.85
N GLY A 174 9.62 -6.04 -2.40
CA GLY A 174 9.61 -7.49 -2.59
C GLY A 174 9.71 -7.88 -4.07
N GLY A 175 8.96 -7.20 -4.94
CA GLY A 175 9.00 -7.46 -6.37
C GLY A 175 10.36 -7.15 -7.00
N LEU A 176 10.97 -6.02 -6.64
CA LEU A 176 12.33 -5.67 -7.08
C LEU A 176 13.37 -6.69 -6.60
N LEU A 177 13.26 -7.19 -5.36
CA LEU A 177 14.14 -8.22 -4.81
C LEU A 177 14.02 -9.57 -5.52
N THR A 178 12.85 -9.91 -6.06
CA THR A 178 12.71 -11.10 -6.94
C THR A 178 13.29 -10.90 -8.34
N GLY A 179 13.71 -9.68 -8.68
CA GLY A 179 14.30 -9.32 -9.97
C GLY A 179 13.28 -8.99 -11.06
N MET A 180 12.05 -8.62 -10.72
CA MET A 180 11.08 -8.18 -11.71
C MET A 180 11.37 -6.75 -12.20
N LYS A 181 10.82 -6.37 -13.36
CA LYS A 181 10.90 -4.98 -13.86
C LYS A 181 10.10 -4.07 -12.94
N ARG A 182 10.63 -2.88 -12.64
CA ARG A 182 9.96 -1.88 -11.78
C ARG A 182 8.53 -1.61 -12.24
N GLU A 183 8.33 -1.34 -13.52
CA GLU A 183 7.02 -1.03 -14.09
C GLU A 183 6.00 -2.16 -13.88
N GLU A 184 6.44 -3.40 -14.10
CA GLU A 184 5.64 -4.61 -13.90
C GLU A 184 5.31 -4.82 -12.42
N VAL A 185 6.29 -4.61 -11.54
CA VAL A 185 6.13 -4.71 -10.08
C VAL A 185 5.18 -3.67 -9.53
N VAL A 186 5.29 -2.42 -9.97
CA VAL A 186 4.41 -1.33 -9.54
C VAL A 186 2.97 -1.67 -9.92
N ARG A 187 2.75 -2.06 -11.18
CA ARG A 187 1.42 -2.46 -11.65
C ARG A 187 0.90 -3.69 -10.89
N PHE A 188 1.72 -4.72 -10.70
CA PHE A 188 1.35 -5.91 -9.94
C PHE A 188 0.99 -5.58 -8.49
N SER A 189 1.77 -4.72 -7.82
CA SER A 189 1.50 -4.23 -6.46
C SER A 189 0.14 -3.56 -6.35
N PHE A 190 -0.23 -2.70 -7.32
CA PHE A 190 -1.55 -2.07 -7.36
C PHE A 190 -2.69 -3.08 -7.57
N LEU A 191 -2.53 -4.07 -8.43
CA LEU A 191 -3.55 -5.11 -8.61
C LEU A 191 -3.66 -6.03 -7.38
N LEU A 192 -2.53 -6.36 -6.76
CA LEU A 192 -2.47 -7.12 -5.51
C LEU A 192 -3.16 -6.39 -4.34
N SER A 193 -3.23 -5.04 -4.37
CA SER A 193 -4.00 -4.27 -3.36
C SER A 193 -5.44 -4.71 -3.28
N VAL A 194 -6.06 -4.95 -4.43
CA VAL A 194 -7.51 -4.94 -4.56
C VAL A 194 -8.14 -5.98 -3.62
N PRO A 195 -7.77 -7.27 -3.67
CA PRO A 195 -8.36 -8.26 -2.77
C PRO A 195 -8.02 -8.00 -1.30
N ILE A 196 -6.78 -7.59 -0.97
CA ILE A 196 -6.38 -7.41 0.43
C ILE A 196 -7.03 -6.18 1.08
N LEU A 197 -7.11 -5.05 0.36
CA LEU A 197 -7.71 -3.82 0.87
C LEU A 197 -9.24 -3.91 0.89
N LEU A 198 -9.86 -4.54 -0.13
CA LEU A 198 -11.29 -4.83 -0.10
C LEU A 198 -11.62 -5.74 1.09
N GLY A 199 -10.88 -6.83 1.27
CA GLY A 199 -11.13 -7.78 2.36
C GLY A 199 -10.99 -7.12 3.74
N SER A 200 -9.90 -6.38 3.96
CA SER A 200 -9.66 -5.66 5.22
C SER A 200 -10.70 -4.57 5.47
N GLY A 201 -11.03 -3.77 4.45
CA GLY A 201 -12.00 -2.68 4.55
C GLY A 201 -13.43 -3.19 4.80
N LEU A 202 -13.87 -4.23 4.07
CA LEU A 202 -15.19 -4.84 4.24
C LEU A 202 -15.34 -5.51 5.59
N LYS A 203 -14.31 -6.23 6.05
CA LYS A 203 -14.32 -6.85 7.37
C LYS A 203 -14.49 -5.80 8.47
N LYS A 204 -13.64 -4.77 8.47
CA LYS A 204 -13.75 -3.68 9.42
C LYS A 204 -15.13 -3.05 9.37
N LEU A 205 -15.63 -2.70 8.18
CA LEU A 205 -16.98 -2.14 8.00
C LEU A 205 -18.08 -3.03 8.60
N PHE A 206 -17.99 -4.35 8.44
CA PHE A 206 -18.94 -5.31 9.00
C PHE A 206 -18.91 -5.32 10.53
N ASP A 207 -17.72 -5.33 11.14
CA ASP A 207 -17.54 -5.28 12.60
C ASP A 207 -18.17 -4.01 13.23
N LEU A 208 -18.39 -2.97 12.40
CA LEU A 208 -18.91 -1.68 12.81
C LEU A 208 -20.39 -1.46 12.52
N GLY A 209 -20.96 -2.23 11.57
CA GLY A 209 -22.34 -2.12 11.10
C GLY A 209 -23.41 -2.31 12.18
N ALA A 210 -23.01 -2.72 13.39
CA ALA A 210 -23.87 -2.82 14.56
C ALA A 210 -24.03 -1.49 15.35
N SER A 211 -23.31 -0.40 15.01
CA SER A 211 -23.26 0.81 15.88
C SER A 211 -23.09 2.18 15.21
N GLY A 212 -22.87 2.27 13.88
CA GLY A 212 -22.51 3.53 13.21
C GLY A 212 -23.61 4.14 12.34
N THR A 213 -23.77 5.47 12.38
CA THR A 213 -24.52 6.24 11.37
C THR A 213 -23.57 6.76 10.29
N VAL A 214 -23.98 6.64 9.02
CA VAL A 214 -23.25 7.26 7.90
C VAL A 214 -23.59 8.75 7.90
N ASP A 215 -22.64 9.57 8.36
CA ASP A 215 -22.82 11.03 8.37
C ASP A 215 -22.28 11.69 7.09
N THR A 216 -22.64 12.96 6.89
CA THR A 216 -22.18 13.73 5.71
C THR A 216 -20.66 13.91 5.69
N SER A 217 -20.00 13.97 6.85
CA SER A 217 -18.54 14.14 6.93
C SER A 217 -17.81 12.93 6.35
N LEU A 218 -18.28 11.72 6.66
CA LEU A 218 -17.75 10.45 6.16
C LEU A 218 -17.88 10.35 4.63
N VAL A 219 -19.06 10.72 4.09
CA VAL A 219 -19.29 10.71 2.64
C VAL A 219 -18.34 11.68 1.94
N VAL A 220 -18.21 12.90 2.46
CA VAL A 220 -17.30 13.92 1.90
C VAL A 220 -15.85 13.48 1.98
N GLY A 221 -15.39 12.99 3.14
CA GLY A 221 -14.03 12.49 3.31
C GLY A 221 -13.72 11.32 2.37
N SER A 222 -14.68 10.42 2.17
CA SER A 222 -14.56 9.28 1.25
C SER A 222 -14.46 9.74 -0.20
N LEU A 223 -15.28 10.71 -0.61
CA LEU A 223 -15.20 11.28 -1.95
C LEU A 223 -13.84 11.95 -2.20
N VAL A 224 -13.34 12.71 -1.22
CA VAL A 224 -12.01 13.32 -1.29
C VAL A 224 -10.93 12.24 -1.40
N ALA A 225 -10.97 11.21 -0.56
CA ALA A 225 -10.02 10.10 -0.59
C ALA A 225 -10.02 9.37 -1.94
N PHE A 226 -11.19 9.15 -2.52
CA PHE A 226 -11.34 8.56 -3.86
C PHE A 226 -10.70 9.41 -4.95
N VAL A 227 -11.05 10.70 -5.03
CA VAL A 227 -10.55 11.62 -6.07
C VAL A 227 -9.04 11.83 -5.95
N VAL A 228 -8.56 12.12 -4.73
CA VAL A 228 -7.14 12.30 -4.45
C VAL A 228 -6.37 10.99 -4.66
N GLY A 229 -7.01 9.86 -4.36
CA GLY A 229 -6.48 8.53 -4.64
C GLY A 229 -6.22 8.29 -6.12
N LEU A 230 -7.17 8.62 -7.00
CA LEU A 230 -6.99 8.52 -8.45
C LEU A 230 -5.78 9.34 -8.95
N ALA A 231 -5.66 10.58 -8.48
CA ALA A 231 -4.54 11.45 -8.82
C ALA A 231 -3.21 10.85 -8.32
N SER A 232 -3.19 10.31 -7.11
CA SER A 232 -2.00 9.73 -6.47
C SER A 232 -1.54 8.44 -7.15
N ILE A 233 -2.47 7.58 -7.57
CA ILE A 233 -2.16 6.38 -8.37
C ILE A 233 -1.51 6.80 -9.69
N HIS A 234 -2.13 7.74 -10.41
CA HIS A 234 -1.63 8.21 -11.70
C HIS A 234 -0.23 8.81 -11.58
N PHE A 235 -0.04 9.68 -10.59
CA PHE A 235 1.24 10.29 -10.27
C PHE A 235 2.30 9.23 -9.95
N LEU A 236 2.02 8.30 -9.02
CA LEU A 236 3.01 7.34 -8.58
C LEU A 236 3.45 6.39 -9.68
N ILE A 237 2.53 5.92 -10.52
CA ILE A 237 2.86 5.06 -11.66
C ILE A 237 3.78 5.80 -12.63
N LYS A 238 3.45 7.04 -13.01
CA LYS A 238 4.29 7.85 -13.89
C LYS A 238 5.65 8.17 -13.27
N TYR A 239 5.68 8.47 -11.97
CA TYR A 239 6.91 8.77 -11.25
C TYR A 239 7.84 7.55 -11.22
N LEU A 240 7.33 6.37 -10.84
CA LEU A 240 8.13 5.15 -10.72
C LEU A 240 8.51 4.53 -12.07
N GLN A 241 7.98 5.00 -13.20
CA GLN A 241 8.53 4.66 -14.51
C GLN A 241 9.92 5.29 -14.74
N LYS A 242 10.20 6.42 -14.09
CA LYS A 242 11.42 7.22 -14.33
C LYS A 242 12.31 7.38 -13.10
N HIS A 243 11.78 7.10 -11.91
CA HIS A 243 12.44 7.38 -10.64
C HIS A 243 12.42 6.20 -9.67
N THR A 244 13.30 6.28 -8.68
CA THR A 244 13.44 5.30 -7.59
C THR A 244 12.58 5.67 -6.38
N LEU A 245 12.52 4.76 -5.40
CA LEU A 245 11.85 4.98 -4.12
C LEU A 245 12.61 5.97 -3.20
N ASN A 246 13.80 6.44 -3.59
CA ASN A 246 14.72 7.19 -2.73
C ASN A 246 14.10 8.45 -2.10
N VAL A 247 13.29 9.20 -2.84
CA VAL A 247 12.62 10.40 -2.30
C VAL A 247 11.67 10.03 -1.16
N PHE A 248 10.95 8.91 -1.29
CA PHE A 248 10.05 8.43 -0.25
C PHE A 248 10.82 7.88 0.96
N ILE A 249 11.99 7.26 0.75
CA ILE A 249 12.89 6.82 1.83
C ILE A 249 13.29 8.01 2.70
N VAL A 250 13.79 9.09 2.07
CA VAL A 250 14.18 10.31 2.78
C VAL A 250 13.00 10.89 3.55
N TYR A 251 11.85 11.04 2.88
CA TYR A 251 10.63 11.54 3.52
C TYR A 251 10.25 10.73 4.77
N ARG A 252 10.21 9.40 4.66
CA ARG A 252 9.85 8.50 5.77
C ARG A 252 10.82 8.60 6.94
N ILE A 253 12.12 8.71 6.67
CA ILE A 253 13.14 8.85 7.72
C ILE A 253 12.96 10.20 8.43
N LEU A 254 12.79 11.29 7.69
CA LEU A 254 12.55 12.62 8.27
C LEU A 254 11.28 12.61 9.13
N LEU A 255 10.18 12.04 8.61
CA LEU A 255 8.94 11.92 9.37
C LEU A 255 9.13 11.09 10.65
N ALA A 256 9.83 9.96 10.57
CA ALA A 256 10.10 9.13 11.74
C ALA A 256 10.92 9.87 12.80
N VAL A 257 11.94 10.64 12.41
CA VAL A 257 12.73 11.46 13.33
C VAL A 257 11.86 12.52 14.00
N VAL A 258 11.02 13.21 13.24
CA VAL A 258 10.06 14.19 13.80
C VAL A 258 9.14 13.51 14.81
N VAL A 259 8.55 12.36 14.46
CA VAL A 259 7.66 11.64 15.37
C VAL A 259 8.39 11.22 16.64
N LEU A 260 9.58 10.62 16.56
CA LEU A 260 10.34 10.17 17.75
C LEU A 260 10.79 11.32 18.67
N LEU A 261 10.94 12.54 18.15
CA LEU A 261 11.38 13.69 18.93
C LEU A 261 10.22 14.48 19.54
N PHE A 262 9.04 14.47 18.91
CA PHE A 262 7.94 15.38 19.24
C PHE A 262 6.64 14.69 19.69
N LEU A 263 6.54 13.36 19.53
CA LEU A 263 5.40 12.54 19.96
C LEU A 263 5.90 11.39 20.82
#